data_AF-A0A9E4QMX5-F1
#
_entry.id   AF-A0A9E4QMX5-F1
#
_cell.length_a   1.000
_cell.length_b   1.000
_cell.length_c   1.000
_cell.angle_alpha   90.00
_cell.angle_beta   90.00
_cell.angle_gamma   90.00
#
_symmetry.space_group_name_H-M   'P 1'
#
loop_
_entity.id
_entity.type
_entity.pdbx_description
1 polymer ?
#
loop_
_entity_poly.entity_id
_entity_poly.type
_entity_poly.pdbx_seq_one_letter_code
_entity_poly.pdbx_strand_id
1 'polypeptide(L)'
;MRKFLLILVISVFSLLLACGAPGRAGPDEALVREAQSVSAASATPAPRATPAPREAIVIKEVAVGSSAASSQALETVQRKVISTALVTLEVEVVQAAINEVRAIAESLGGFVEHLTSSGDADRQQATVT
;
A
#
# COMPACT_ATOMS: atom_id res chain seq x y z
N MET A 1 -42.98 7.31 -19.18
CA MET A 1 -42.54 7.49 -17.78
C MET A 1 -43.19 6.50 -16.80
N ARG A 2 -44.52 6.51 -16.58
CA ARG A 2 -45.19 5.63 -15.58
C ARG A 2 -45.03 4.12 -15.82
N LYS A 3 -45.00 3.69 -17.08
CA LYS A 3 -44.81 2.28 -17.48
C LYS A 3 -43.40 1.76 -17.16
N PHE A 4 -42.39 2.62 -17.30
CA PHE A 4 -41.00 2.31 -16.94
C PHE A 4 -40.82 2.24 -15.42
N LEU A 5 -41.51 3.11 -14.67
CA LEU A 5 -41.49 3.09 -13.21
C LEU A 5 -42.12 1.80 -12.65
N LEU A 6 -43.18 1.29 -13.27
CA LEU A 6 -43.78 0.00 -12.87
C LEU A 6 -42.83 -1.18 -13.13
N ILE A 7 -42.11 -1.19 -14.26
CA ILE A 7 -41.15 -2.26 -14.59
C ILE A 7 -39.97 -2.25 -13.60
N LEU A 8 -39.49 -1.06 -13.21
CA LEU A 8 -38.39 -0.93 -12.26
C LEU A 8 -38.78 -1.45 -10.87
N VAL A 9 -39.98 -1.11 -10.38
CA VAL A 9 -40.48 -1.57 -9.07
C VAL A 9 -40.64 -3.09 -9.05
N ILE A 10 -41.17 -3.70 -10.12
CA ILE A 10 -41.33 -5.15 -10.22
C ILE A 10 -39.96 -5.85 -10.21
N SER A 11 -38.97 -5.32 -10.93
CA SER A 11 -37.61 -5.88 -10.97
C SER A 11 -36.93 -5.85 -9.60
N VAL A 12 -37.08 -4.75 -8.86
CA VAL A 12 -36.50 -4.62 -7.51
C VAL A 12 -37.19 -5.57 -6.53
N PHE A 13 -38.51 -5.71 -6.62
CA PHE A 13 -39.28 -6.63 -5.77
C PHE A 13 -38.90 -8.10 -6.01
N SER A 14 -38.65 -8.50 -7.26
CA SER A 14 -38.15 -9.84 -7.60
C SER A 14 -36.75 -10.12 -7.05
N LEU A 15 -35.86 -9.13 -7.01
CA LEU A 15 -34.53 -9.28 -6.41
C LEU A 15 -34.60 -9.45 -4.88
N LEU A 16 -35.52 -8.74 -4.21
CA LEU A 16 -35.71 -8.82 -2.76
C LEU A 16 -36.26 -10.18 -2.32
N LEU A 17 -37.15 -10.82 -3.09
CA LEU A 17 -37.65 -12.16 -2.78
C LEU A 17 -36.61 -13.27 -2.97
N ALA A 18 -35.61 -13.07 -3.84
CA ALA A 18 -34.57 -14.07 -4.11
C ALA A 18 -33.44 -14.08 -3.06
N CYS A 19 -33.30 -13.03 -2.25
CA CYS A 19 -32.21 -12.89 -1.28
C CYS A 19 -32.66 -13.09 0.19
N GLY A 20 -33.92 -13.44 0.42
CA GLY A 20 -34.49 -13.68 1.74
C GLY A 20 -34.46 -15.16 2.16
N ALA A 21 -33.28 -15.72 2.43
CA ALA A 21 -33.15 -16.99 3.15
C ALA A 21 -32.69 -16.73 4.60
N PRO A 22 -33.54 -16.97 5.63
CA PRO A 22 -33.15 -16.82 7.02
C PRO A 22 -32.49 -18.11 7.54
N GLY A 23 -31.20 -18.03 7.86
CA GLY A 23 -30.37 -19.18 8.28
C GLY A 23 -29.63 -18.96 9.59
N ARG A 24 -30.38 -19.03 10.70
CA ARG A 24 -30.03 -19.55 12.04
C ARG A 24 -28.90 -18.90 12.88
N ALA A 25 -29.34 -18.46 14.06
CA ALA A 25 -28.57 -18.07 15.23
C ALA A 25 -27.86 -19.24 15.93
N GLY A 26 -26.75 -18.91 16.60
CA GLY A 26 -26.06 -19.74 17.60
C GLY A 26 -24.86 -19.00 18.20
N PRO A 27 -24.88 -18.61 19.49
CA PRO A 27 -23.80 -17.90 20.18
C PRO A 27 -22.90 -18.89 20.95
N ASP A 28 -21.59 -18.66 21.00
CA ASP A 28 -20.77 -19.12 22.12
C ASP A 28 -19.50 -18.28 22.22
N GLU A 29 -19.51 -17.40 23.23
CA GLU A 29 -18.33 -16.78 23.80
C GLU A 29 -17.47 -17.85 24.47
N ALA A 30 -16.23 -17.99 24.02
CA ALA A 30 -15.21 -18.70 24.77
C ALA A 30 -13.91 -17.89 24.77
N LEU A 31 -13.88 -16.90 25.66
CA LEU A 31 -12.78 -16.64 26.59
C LEU A 31 -11.34 -16.70 26.01
N VAL A 32 -10.93 -15.65 25.29
CA VAL A 32 -9.49 -15.39 25.09
C VAL A 32 -8.98 -14.69 26.34
N ARG A 33 -8.50 -15.51 27.29
CA ARG A 33 -7.82 -15.08 28.50
C ARG A 33 -6.45 -14.50 28.13
N GLU A 34 -6.37 -13.19 28.32
CA GLU A 34 -5.20 -12.34 28.40
C GLU A 34 -4.08 -12.92 29.27
N ALA A 35 -2.88 -13.08 28.69
CA ALA A 35 -1.60 -13.13 29.39
C ALA A 35 -0.45 -13.01 28.38
N GLN A 36 -0.23 -11.82 27.82
CA GLN A 36 1.02 -11.48 27.15
C GLN A 36 1.79 -10.45 27.99
N SER A 37 2.50 -10.93 29.01
CA SER A 37 3.53 -10.18 29.71
C SER A 37 4.89 -10.49 29.09
N VAL A 38 5.19 -9.89 27.94
CA VAL A 38 6.53 -9.98 27.33
C VAL A 38 7.40 -8.84 27.85
N SER A 39 8.15 -9.19 28.88
CA SER A 39 9.58 -8.88 29.05
C SER A 39 10.10 -7.58 28.45
N ALA A 40 10.18 -6.54 29.27
CA ALA A 40 10.98 -5.35 28.99
C ALA A 40 12.48 -5.67 29.19
N ALA A 41 13.14 -6.09 28.12
CA ALA A 41 14.60 -6.26 28.09
C ALA A 41 15.28 -5.01 27.53
N SER A 42 15.86 -4.24 28.45
CA SER A 42 17.07 -3.39 28.35
C SER A 42 17.49 -2.83 26.98
N ALA A 43 17.33 -1.52 26.80
CA ALA A 43 18.06 -0.75 25.80
C ALA A 43 19.38 -0.20 26.39
N THR A 44 20.50 -0.83 26.02
CA THR A 44 21.85 -0.29 26.23
C THR A 44 22.11 0.84 25.21
N PRO A 45 22.65 2.01 25.62
CA PRO A 45 22.98 3.08 24.67
C PRO A 45 24.13 2.67 23.74
N ALA A 46 23.95 2.85 22.43
CA ALA A 46 24.99 2.65 21.43
C ALA A 46 26.04 3.80 21.48
N PRO A 47 27.34 3.51 21.36
CA PRO A 47 28.38 4.53 21.39
C PRO A 47 28.31 5.46 20.16
N ARG A 48 28.46 6.76 20.42
CA ARG A 48 28.47 7.85 19.43
C ARG A 48 29.73 7.72 18.55
N ALA A 49 29.55 7.64 17.23
CA ALA A 49 30.64 7.56 16.27
C ALA A 49 31.45 8.87 16.21
N THR A 50 32.77 8.74 16.30
CA THR A 50 33.75 9.82 16.09
C THR A 50 33.87 10.13 14.59
N PRO A 51 33.80 11.40 14.15
CA PRO A 51 34.01 11.74 12.74
C PRO A 51 35.46 11.47 12.32
N ALA A 52 35.64 10.84 11.16
CA ALA A 52 36.95 10.63 10.54
C ALA A 52 37.56 11.96 10.02
N PRO A 53 38.89 12.12 10.04
CA PRO A 53 39.56 13.28 9.46
C PRO A 53 39.33 13.34 7.94
N ARG A 54 39.02 14.53 7.42
CA ARG A 54 38.92 14.77 5.97
C ARG A 54 40.32 15.02 5.42
N GLU A 55 40.89 14.07 4.70
CA GLU A 55 42.08 14.33 3.87
C GLU A 55 41.68 15.15 2.64
N ALA A 56 42.38 16.27 2.43
CA ALA A 56 42.18 17.15 1.29
C ALA A 56 42.70 16.47 0.01
N ILE A 57 41.82 16.25 -0.97
CA ILE A 57 42.20 15.74 -2.29
C ILE A 57 42.88 16.89 -3.06
N VAL A 58 44.19 16.77 -3.25
CA VAL A 58 44.95 17.63 -4.17
C VAL A 58 44.89 16.99 -5.56
N ILE A 59 44.08 17.55 -6.44
CA ILE A 59 44.01 17.11 -7.85
C ILE A 59 45.19 17.76 -8.59
N LYS A 60 46.17 16.95 -8.99
CA LYS A 60 47.25 17.36 -9.89
C LYS A 60 46.84 16.96 -11.32
N GLU A 61 46.49 17.97 -12.12
CA GLU A 61 46.22 17.79 -13.54
C GLU A 61 47.49 17.34 -14.26
N VAL A 62 47.44 16.18 -14.91
CA VAL A 62 48.48 15.71 -15.83
C VAL A 62 47.83 15.45 -17.18
N ALA A 63 48.04 16.38 -18.10
CA ALA A 63 47.76 16.21 -19.51
C ALA A 63 48.90 15.42 -20.16
N VAL A 64 48.62 14.21 -20.68
CA VAL A 64 49.40 13.56 -21.75
C VAL A 64 48.45 12.70 -22.58
N GLY A 65 48.36 13.01 -23.88
CA GLY A 65 47.60 12.20 -24.84
C GLY A 65 48.41 11.00 -25.37
N SER A 66 47.71 9.92 -25.73
CA SER A 66 47.79 9.22 -27.03
C SER A 66 47.21 7.81 -26.93
N SER A 67 46.16 7.59 -27.73
CA SER A 67 45.88 6.38 -28.53
C SER A 67 46.02 5.00 -27.89
N ALA A 68 44.92 4.53 -27.30
CA ALA A 68 44.45 3.16 -27.55
C ALA A 68 42.93 3.22 -27.64
N ALA A 69 42.41 3.00 -28.85
CA ALA A 69 40.99 2.72 -29.07
C ALA A 69 40.67 1.34 -28.48
N SER A 70 40.66 1.25 -27.15
CA SER A 70 39.92 0.21 -26.46
C SER A 70 38.47 0.64 -26.53
N SER A 71 37.80 0.30 -27.63
CA SER A 71 36.35 0.17 -27.69
C SER A 71 35.96 -0.97 -26.75
N GLN A 72 36.10 -0.70 -25.44
CA GLN A 72 35.42 -1.43 -24.39
C GLN A 72 33.95 -1.29 -24.74
N ALA A 73 33.36 -2.37 -25.24
CA ALA A 73 31.92 -2.50 -25.33
C ALA A 73 31.39 -2.27 -23.92
N LEU A 74 30.93 -1.04 -23.67
CA LEU A 74 30.29 -0.67 -22.42
C LEU A 74 29.06 -1.56 -22.33
N GLU A 75 29.12 -2.58 -21.48
CA GLU A 75 27.93 -3.37 -21.18
C GLU A 75 26.86 -2.40 -20.70
N THR A 76 25.80 -2.27 -21.49
CA THR A 76 24.67 -1.42 -21.14
C THR A 76 23.92 -2.10 -20.02
N VAL A 77 24.28 -1.79 -18.77
CA VAL A 77 23.56 -2.24 -17.58
C VAL A 77 22.17 -1.60 -17.59
N GLN A 78 21.13 -2.41 -17.62
CA GLN A 78 19.75 -1.93 -17.53
C GLN A 78 19.46 -1.49 -16.10
N ARG A 79 19.26 -0.18 -15.90
CA ARG A 79 18.90 0.37 -14.59
C ARG A 79 17.44 0.11 -14.28
N LYS A 80 17.16 -0.67 -13.23
CA LYS A 80 15.82 -0.74 -12.62
C LYS A 80 15.67 0.40 -11.62
N VAL A 81 14.57 1.14 -11.70
CA VAL A 81 14.22 2.22 -10.76
C VAL A 81 12.92 1.84 -10.08
N ILE A 82 12.93 1.82 -8.75
CA ILE A 82 11.72 1.65 -7.94
C ILE A 82 11.25 3.04 -7.55
N SER A 83 9.99 3.34 -7.83
CA SER A 83 9.36 4.63 -7.49
C SER A 83 8.26 4.39 -6.47
N THR A 84 8.31 5.13 -5.36
CA THR A 84 7.31 5.09 -4.30
C THR A 84 6.56 6.43 -4.28
N ALA A 85 5.24 6.37 -4.20
CA ALA A 85 4.37 7.53 -4.06
C ALA A 85 3.46 7.35 -2.85
N LEU A 86 3.05 8.47 -2.24
CA LEU A 86 2.09 8.49 -1.15
C LEU A 86 1.04 9.56 -1.48
N VAL A 87 -0.23 9.17 -1.38
CA VAL A 87 -1.36 9.99 -1.81
C VAL A 87 -2.43 9.98 -0.71
N THR A 88 -2.97 11.15 -0.38
CA THR A 88 -4.08 11.31 0.56
C THR A 88 -5.24 11.96 -0.19
N LEU A 89 -6.43 11.38 -0.07
CA LEU A 89 -7.63 11.78 -0.81
C LEU A 89 -8.81 11.86 0.15
N GLU A 90 -9.62 12.91 0.04
CA GLU A 90 -10.95 12.94 0.66
C GLU A 90 -11.97 12.39 -0.35
N VAL A 91 -12.77 11.43 0.08
CA VAL A 91 -13.73 10.72 -0.77
C VAL A 91 -15.08 10.64 -0.09
N GLU A 92 -16.14 10.59 -0.89
CA GLU A 92 -17.51 10.48 -0.37
C GLU A 92 -17.77 9.12 0.29
N VAL A 93 -17.29 8.04 -0.33
CA VAL A 93 -17.49 6.66 0.15
C VAL A 93 -16.16 5.92 0.15
N VAL A 94 -15.61 5.68 1.34
CA VAL A 94 -14.29 5.05 1.51
C VAL A 94 -14.25 3.64 0.92
N GLN A 95 -15.28 2.83 1.12
CA GLN A 95 -15.31 1.45 0.59
C GLN A 95 -15.29 1.40 -0.95
N ALA A 96 -15.93 2.36 -1.61
CA ALA A 96 -15.90 2.46 -3.07
C ALA A 96 -14.48 2.83 -3.55
N ALA A 97 -13.85 3.80 -2.90
CA ALA A 97 -12.48 4.21 -3.21
C ALA A 97 -11.47 3.08 -3.01
N ILE A 98 -11.60 2.27 -1.94
CA ILE A 98 -10.75 1.08 -1.72
C ILE A 98 -10.86 0.11 -2.91
N ASN A 99 -12.08 -0.16 -3.37
CA ASN A 99 -12.32 -1.08 -4.49
C ASN A 99 -11.72 -0.53 -5.79
N GLU A 100 -11.85 0.77 -6.01
CA GLU A 100 -11.29 1.45 -7.17
C GLU A 100 -9.76 1.45 -7.17
N VAL A 101 -9.12 1.80 -6.04
CA VAL A 101 -7.65 1.75 -5.88
C VAL A 101 -7.12 0.34 -6.15
N ARG A 102 -7.79 -0.69 -5.61
CA ARG A 102 -7.44 -2.09 -5.88
C ARG A 102 -7.53 -2.42 -7.37
N ALA A 103 -8.64 -2.07 -8.01
CA ALA A 103 -8.84 -2.34 -9.44
C ALA A 103 -7.79 -1.65 -10.31
N ILE A 104 -7.43 -0.41 -9.98
CA ILE A 104 -6.37 0.34 -10.67
C ILE A 104 -5.02 -0.37 -10.50
N ALA A 105 -4.65 -0.72 -9.26
CA ALA A 105 -3.39 -1.39 -8.97
C ALA A 105 -3.27 -2.73 -9.75
N GLU A 106 -4.32 -3.55 -9.69
CA GLU A 106 -4.36 -4.85 -10.39
C GLU A 106 -4.33 -4.70 -11.91
N SER A 107 -5.01 -3.68 -12.47
CA SER A 107 -4.99 -3.41 -13.91
C SER A 107 -3.61 -3.05 -14.46
N LEU A 108 -2.75 -2.48 -13.61
CA LEU A 108 -1.37 -2.12 -13.94
C LEU A 108 -0.37 -3.26 -13.65
N GLY A 109 -0.86 -4.43 -13.24
CA GLY A 109 -0.05 -5.60 -12.88
C GLY A 109 0.53 -5.53 -11.46
N GLY A 110 0.05 -4.61 -10.63
CA GLY A 110 0.35 -4.53 -9.20
C GLY A 110 -0.65 -5.31 -8.34
N PHE A 111 -0.53 -5.17 -7.03
CA PHE A 111 -1.46 -5.73 -6.05
C PHE A 111 -1.45 -4.89 -4.78
N VAL A 112 -2.52 -5.02 -3.98
CA VAL A 112 -2.61 -4.40 -2.65
C VAL A 112 -1.99 -5.35 -1.63
N GLU A 113 -0.95 -4.89 -0.94
CA GLU A 113 -0.25 -5.61 0.13
C GLU A 113 -0.98 -5.48 1.47
N HIS A 114 -1.43 -4.27 1.80
CA HIS A 114 -2.07 -3.99 3.07
C HIS A 114 -3.27 -3.08 2.91
N LEU A 115 -4.32 -3.38 3.69
CA LEU A 115 -5.54 -2.59 3.75
C LEU A 115 -5.99 -2.53 5.20
N THR A 116 -6.10 -1.32 5.72
CA THR A 116 -6.78 -1.06 7.00
C THR A 116 -7.85 -0.01 6.79
N SER A 117 -9.04 -0.24 7.34
CA SER A 117 -10.12 0.75 7.40
C SER A 117 -10.62 0.85 8.83
N SER A 118 -10.90 2.07 9.25
CA SER A 118 -11.34 2.40 10.61
C SER A 118 -12.25 3.62 10.57
N GLY A 119 -12.95 3.85 11.68
CA GLY A 119 -13.87 4.96 11.83
C GLY A 119 -15.34 4.53 11.67
N ASP A 120 -16.22 5.45 12.03
CA ASP A 120 -17.67 5.25 12.00
C ASP A 120 -18.26 5.80 10.69
N ALA A 121 -19.57 5.63 10.50
CA ALA A 121 -20.28 6.01 9.28
C ALA A 121 -20.03 7.47 8.84
N ASP A 122 -19.82 8.39 9.79
CA ASP A 122 -19.61 9.82 9.50
C ASP A 122 -18.13 10.19 9.26
N ARG A 123 -17.19 9.33 9.67
CA ARG A 123 -15.74 9.61 9.63
C ARG A 123 -14.94 8.35 9.39
N GLN A 124 -15.17 7.75 8.23
CA GLN A 124 -14.42 6.60 7.81
C GLN A 124 -13.08 7.03 7.18
N GLN A 125 -12.04 6.23 7.40
CA GLN A 125 -10.74 6.39 6.78
C GLN A 125 -10.17 5.03 6.39
N ALA A 126 -9.24 5.02 5.43
CA ALA A 126 -8.54 3.81 5.04
C ALA A 126 -7.10 4.11 4.61
N THR A 127 -6.21 3.19 4.93
CA THR A 127 -4.83 3.15 4.43
C THR A 127 -4.69 1.93 3.54
N VAL A 128 -4.23 2.17 2.31
CA VAL A 128 -3.99 1.15 1.30
C VAL A 128 -2.54 1.24 0.85
N THR A 129 -1.85 0.10 0.79
CA THR A 129 -0.50 -0.01 0.22
C THR A 129 -0.46 -1.16 -0.76
#